data_AF-U7QR05-F1
#
_entry.id   AF-U7QR05-F1
#
_cell.length_a   1.000
_cell.length_b   1.000
_cell.length_c   1.000
_cell.angle_alpha   90.00
_cell.angle_beta   90.00
_cell.angle_gamma   90.00
#
_symmetry.space_group_name_H-M   'P 1'
#
loop_
_entity.id
_entity.type
_entity.pdbx_description
1 polymer ?
#
loop_
_entity_poly.entity_id
_entity_poly.type
_entity_poly.pdbx_seq_one_letter_code
_entity_poly.pdbx_strand_id
1 'polypeptide(L)' 'ILKNKKNNIKLSEREKEVCSWYLIGKTTWEISRILNCSEANINFHFKRIREKFNVNSRGAAIIKAIENGQIEL' A
#
# COMPACT_ATOMS: atom_id res chain seq x y z
N ILE A 1 1.25 24.74 17.55
CA ILE A 1 0.28 23.93 16.77
C ILE A 1 0.90 23.70 15.39
N LEU A 2 1.60 22.58 15.21
CA LEU A 2 2.27 22.28 13.95
C LEU A 2 1.21 22.06 12.88
N LYS A 3 1.14 22.98 11.91
CA LYS A 3 0.34 22.82 10.70
C LYS A 3 0.77 21.49 10.07
N ASN A 4 -0.12 20.49 10.12
CA ASN A 4 0.06 19.22 9.43
C ASN A 4 0.21 19.56 7.95
N LYS A 5 1.46 19.53 7.47
CA LYS A 5 1.78 19.60 6.05
C LYS A 5 1.01 18.43 5.45
N LYS A 6 -0.06 18.69 4.69
CA LYS A 6 -0.66 17.67 3.82
C LYS A 6 0.45 17.32 2.82
N ASN A 7 1.32 16.41 3.23
CA ASN A 7 2.24 15.76 2.32
C ASN A 7 1.32 15.09 1.31
N ASN A 8 1.41 15.49 0.05
CA ASN A 8 0.72 14.79 -1.04
C ASN A 8 1.34 13.40 -1.13
N ILE A 9 0.91 12.50 -0.26
CA ILE A 9 1.32 11.10 -0.25
C ILE A 9 0.81 10.52 -1.56
N LYS A 10 1.72 10.05 -2.40
CA LYS A 10 1.40 9.42 -3.68
C LYS A 10 1.99 8.03 -3.74
N LEU A 11 1.12 7.04 -3.86
CA LEU A 11 1.51 5.69 -4.22
C LEU A 11 1.97 5.63 -5.67
N SER A 12 3.01 4.84 -5.94
CA SER A 12 3.37 4.48 -7.31
C SER A 12 2.32 3.52 -7.88
N GLU A 13 2.26 3.39 -9.20
CA GLU A 13 1.33 2.44 -9.84
C GLU A 13 1.54 1.01 -9.32
N ARG A 14 2.80 0.60 -9.11
CA ARG A 14 3.11 -0.71 -8.54
C ARG A 14 2.63 -0.88 -7.10
N GLU A 15 2.73 0.17 -6.28
CA GLU A 15 2.22 0.13 -4.92
C GLU A 15 0.68 0.07 -4.90
N LYS A 16 0.01 0.78 -5.81
CA LYS A 16 -1.45 0.68 -5.97
C LYS A 16 -1.86 -0.74 -6.37
N GLU A 17 -1.21 -1.36 -7.35
CA GLU A 17 -1.47 -2.76 -7.74
C GLU A 17 -1.37 -3.70 -6.55
N VAL A 18 -0.28 -3.61 -5.78
CA VAL A 18 -0.07 -4.46 -4.59
C VAL A 18 -1.19 -4.26 -3.57
N CYS A 19 -1.59 -3.02 -3.34
CA CYS A 19 -2.67 -2.70 -2.43
C CYS A 19 -4.05 -3.17 -2.93
N SER A 20 -4.35 -3.04 -4.23
CA SER A 20 -5.60 -3.52 -4.83
C SER A 20 -5.76 -5.02 -4.69
N TRP A 21 -4.70 -5.80 -4.95
CA TRP A 21 -4.76 -7.25 -4.76
C TRP A 21 -4.93 -7.64 -3.29
N TYR A 22 -4.28 -6.91 -2.39
CA TYR A 22 -4.45 -7.14 -0.96
C TYR A 22 -5.85 -6.79 -0.45
N LEU A 23 -6.45 -5.72 -1.00
CA LEU A 23 -7.80 -5.29 -0.66
C LEU A 23 -8.85 -6.35 -1.00
N ILE A 24 -8.68 -7.06 -2.11
CA ILE A 24 -9.56 -8.19 -2.47
C ILE A 24 -9.22 -9.50 -1.72
N GLY A 25 -8.30 -9.45 -0.74
CA GLY A 25 -7.98 -10.58 0.14
C GLY A 25 -6.85 -11.49 -0.32
N LYS A 26 -6.05 -11.11 -1.33
CA LYS A 26 -4.91 -11.93 -1.76
C LYS A 26 -3.76 -11.92 -0.74
N THR A 27 -3.19 -13.10 -0.54
CA THR A 27 -1.99 -13.29 0.30
C THR A 27 -0.74 -12.74 -0.38
N THR A 28 0.32 -12.44 0.38
CA THR A 28 1.61 -12.00 -0.18
C THR A 28 2.11 -12.95 -1.27
N TRP A 29 1.99 -14.26 -1.05
CA TRP A 29 2.37 -15.29 -2.00
C TRP A 29 1.55 -15.21 -3.29
N GLU A 30 0.21 -15.15 -3.22
CA GLU A 30 -0.63 -15.02 -4.41
C GLU A 30 -0.32 -13.74 -5.19
N ILE A 31 -0.16 -12.61 -4.49
CA ILE A 31 0.20 -11.32 -5.12
C ILE A 31 1.55 -11.45 -5.84
N SER A 32 2.53 -12.12 -5.23
CA SER A 32 3.84 -12.30 -5.85
C SER A 32 3.76 -13.15 -7.11
N ARG A 33 2.88 -14.16 -7.15
CA ARG A 33 2.61 -14.97 -8.35
C ARG A 33 1.91 -14.15 -9.43
N ILE A 34 0.86 -13.39 -9.08
CA ILE A 34 0.10 -12.54 -10.01
C ILE A 34 1.00 -11.48 -10.64
N LEU A 35 1.85 -10.86 -9.83
CA LEU A 35 2.70 -9.76 -10.23
C LEU A 35 4.10 -10.21 -10.73
N ASN A 36 4.31 -11.51 -10.88
CA ASN A 36 5.55 -12.16 -11.33
C ASN A 36 6.81 -11.66 -10.60
N CYS A 37 6.80 -11.66 -9.27
CA CYS A 37 7.94 -11.29 -8.44
C CYS A 37 8.05 -12.15 -7.17
N SER A 38 9.08 -11.91 -6.36
CA SER A 38 9.25 -12.60 -5.08
C SER A 38 8.33 -12.03 -3.99
N GLU A 39 8.00 -12.83 -2.99
CA GLU A 39 7.28 -12.37 -1.79
C GLU A 39 8.04 -11.26 -1.05
N ALA A 40 9.38 -11.33 -1.05
CA ALA A 40 10.24 -10.29 -0.48
C ALA A 40 10.02 -8.93 -1.17
N ASN A 41 9.83 -8.92 -2.50
CA ASN A 41 9.51 -7.70 -3.23
C ASN A 41 8.14 -7.13 -2.84
N ILE A 42 7.12 -7.99 -2.68
CA ILE A 42 5.80 -7.57 -2.19
C ILE A 42 5.88 -7.00 -0.77
N ASN A 43 6.61 -7.67 0.12
CA ASN A 43 6.84 -7.20 1.49
C ASN A 43 7.59 -5.85 1.53
N PHE A 44 8.52 -5.63 0.60
CA PHE A 44 9.21 -4.35 0.42
C PHE A 44 8.24 -3.24 0.02
N HIS A 45 7.33 -3.48 -0.93
CA HIS A 45 6.28 -2.51 -1.27
C HIS A 45 5.40 -2.18 -0.05
N PHE A 46 4.91 -3.18 0.69
CA PHE A 46 4.13 -2.92 1.91
C PHE A 46 4.89 -2.14 2.98
N LYS A 47 6.21 -2.33 3.09
CA LYS A 47 7.04 -1.51 3.98
C LYS A 47 7.04 -0.06 3.54
N ARG A 48 7.28 0.23 2.26
CA ARG A 48 7.28 1.61 1.72
C ARG A 48 5.92 2.29 1.84
N ILE A 49 4.84 1.56 1.56
CA ILE A 49 3.46 2.07 1.67
C ILE A 49 3.16 2.48 3.11
N ARG A 50 3.52 1.63 4.09
CA ARG A 50 3.38 1.93 5.52
C ARG A 50 4.19 3.15 5.95
N GLU A 51 5.43 3.26 5.48
CA GLU A 51 6.30 4.42 5.74
C GLU A 51 5.70 5.71 5.16
N LYS A 52 5.18 5.67 3.93
CA LYS A 52 4.51 6.81 3.28
C LYS A 52 3.30 7.31 4.08
N PHE A 53 2.49 6.40 4.60
CA PHE A 53 1.30 6.74 5.38
C PHE A 53 1.55 6.89 6.89
N ASN A 54 2.79 6.67 7.34
CA ASN A 54 3.19 6.67 8.74
C ASN A 54 2.27 5.78 9.61
N VAL A 55 2.19 4.49 9.26
CA VAL A 55 1.38 3.48 9.96
C VAL A 55 2.14 2.16 10.11
N ASN A 56 1.72 1.33 11.08
CA ASN A 56 2.44 0.09 11.40
C ASN A 56 1.85 -1.17 10.75
N SER A 57 0.57 -1.17 10.39
CA SER A 57 -0.11 -2.33 9.78
C SER A 57 -0.42 -2.13 8.30
N ARG A 58 -0.52 -3.22 7.54
CA ARG A 58 -0.90 -3.19 6.12
C ARG A 58 -2.33 -2.68 5.95
N GLY A 59 -3.27 -3.23 6.73
CA GLY A 59 -4.67 -2.79 6.72
C GLY A 59 -4.83 -1.28 6.97
N ALA A 60 -4.14 -0.71 7.96
CA ALA A 60 -4.19 0.73 8.20
C ALA A 60 -3.64 1.56 7.03
N ALA A 61 -2.64 1.03 6.31
CA ALA A 61 -2.08 1.71 5.15
C ALA A 61 -3.04 1.69 3.96
N ILE A 62 -3.79 0.60 3.77
CA ILE A 62 -4.82 0.47 2.73
C ILE A 62 -5.99 1.41 3.01
N ILE A 63 -6.47 1.46 4.26
CA ILE A 63 -7.54 2.38 4.67
C ILE A 63 -7.13 3.83 4.36
N LYS A 64 -5.91 4.23 4.74
CA LYS A 64 -5.39 5.57 4.40
C LYS A 64 -5.25 5.77 2.89
N ALA A 65 -4.86 4.77 2.11
CA ALA A 65 -4.77 4.88 0.66
C ALA A 65 -6.16 5.13 0.01
N ILE A 66 -7.21 4.50 0.54
CA ILE A 66 -8.61 4.73 0.14
C ILE A 66 -9.06 6.14 0.53
N GLU A 67 -8.82 6.56 1.78
CA GLU A 67 -9.13 7.92 2.26
C GLU A 67 -8.44 9.02 1.43
N ASN A 68 -7.26 8.72 0.87
CA ASN A 68 -6.52 9.64 0.01
C ASN A 68 -6.90 9.50 -1.49
N GLY A 69 -7.91 8.70 -1.83
CA GLY A 69 -8.39 8.51 -3.20
C GLY A 69 -7.36 7.87 -4.14
N GLN A 70 -6.43 7.08 -3.60
CA GLN A 70 -5.35 6.47 -4.40
C GLN A 70 -5.71 5.06 -4.88
N ILE A 71 -6.72 4.46 -4.23
CA ILE A 71 -7.22 3.10 -4.42
C ILE A 71 -8.72 3.14 -4.13
N GLU A 72 -9.50 2.36 -4.88
CA GLU A 72 -10.95 2.24 -4.73
C GLU A 72 -11.30 0.87 -4.10
N LEU A 73 -12.47 0.82 -3.43
CA LEU A 73 -13.05 -0.41 -2.88
C LEU A 73 -13.58 -1.33 -3.97
#